data_AF-A0A5E6N3C6-F1
#
_entry.id   AF-A0A5E6N3C6-F1
#
_cell.length_a   1.000
_cell.length_b   1.000
_cell.length_c   1.000
_cell.angle_alpha   90.00
_cell.angle_beta   90.00
_cell.angle_gamma   90.00
#
_symmetry.space_group_name_H-M   'P 1'
#
loop_
_entity.id
_entity.type
_entity.pdbx_description
1 polymer ?
#
loop_
_entity_poly.entity_id
_entity_poly.type
_entity_poly.pdbx_seq_one_letter_code
_entity_poly.pdbx_strand_id
1 'polypeptide(L)'
;MDVLAKKVHTLKTKIYVRLADMGAIPLRTGVARLFSEARRAGLRLAIATTTTPANVDALIAHTLGVDALGWFEVIGAGNVVPNLKPAGTFITMC
;
A
#
# COMPACT_ATOMS: atom_id res chain seq x y z
N MET A 1 24.82 18.00 9.85
CA MET A 1 23.94 17.72 8.69
C MET A 1 23.01 16.53 8.95
N ASP A 2 23.48 15.42 9.53
CA ASP A 2 22.64 14.23 9.79
C ASP A 2 21.47 14.43 10.77
N VAL A 3 21.64 15.27 11.79
CA VAL A 3 20.59 15.51 12.79
C VAL A 3 19.37 16.21 12.16
N LEU A 4 19.60 17.13 11.21
CA LEU A 4 18.51 17.81 10.50
C LEU A 4 17.80 16.85 9.55
N ALA A 5 18.55 16.05 8.78
CA ALA A 5 17.98 15.03 7.89
C ALA A 5 17.11 14.01 8.66
N LYS A 6 17.58 13.52 9.82
CA LYS A 6 16.80 12.61 10.68
C LYS A 6 15.52 13.27 11.23
N LYS A 7 15.60 14.53 11.68
CA LYS A 7 14.43 15.27 12.17
C LYS A 7 13.39 15.51 11.06
N VAL A 8 13.83 15.92 9.87
CA VAL A 8 12.97 16.11 8.70
C VAL A 8 12.34 14.79 8.28
N HIS A 9 13.10 13.70 8.22
CA HIS A 9 12.58 12.38 7.88
C HIS A 9 11.49 11.94 8.87
N THR A 10 11.74 12.10 10.17
CA THR A 10 10.76 11.77 11.23
C THR A 10 9.49 12.59 11.09
N LEU A 11 9.61 13.91 10.85
CA LEU A 11 8.45 14.80 10.69
C LEU A 11 7.63 14.45 9.44
N LYS A 12 8.29 14.20 8.30
CA LYS A 12 7.65 13.78 7.06
C LYS A 12 6.84 12.50 7.27
N THR A 13 7.42 11.51 7.95
CA THR A 13 6.73 10.25 8.24
C THR A 13 5.50 10.47 9.11
N LYS A 14 5.61 11.30 10.16
CA LYS A 14 4.44 11.65 11.01
C LYS A 14 3.33 12.34 10.22
N ILE A 15 3.67 13.30 9.36
CA ILE A 15 2.69 14.01 8.52
C ILE A 15 2.03 13.03 7.56
N TYR A 16 2.80 12.15 6.92
CA TYR A 16 2.29 11.18 5.97
C TYR A 16 1.32 10.19 6.62
N VAL A 17 1.69 9.60 7.77
CA VAL A 17 0.81 8.70 8.54
C VAL A 17 -0.48 9.41 8.91
N ARG A 18 -0.39 10.65 9.41
CA ARG A 18 -1.58 11.44 9.74
C ARG A 18 -2.48 11.68 8.53
N LEU A 19 -1.91 11.99 7.36
CA LEU A 19 -2.68 12.18 6.13
C LEU A 19 -3.33 10.88 5.64
N ALA A 20 -2.64 9.75 5.78
CA ALA A 20 -3.19 8.44 5.46
C ALA A 20 -4.35 8.06 6.38
N ASP A 21 -4.18 8.23 7.71
CA ASP A 21 -5.21 7.95 8.72
C ASP A 21 -6.44 8.85 8.60
N MET A 22 -6.27 10.09 8.12
CA MET A 22 -7.39 11.00 7.84
C MET A 22 -8.09 10.71 6.51
N GLY A 23 -7.66 9.69 5.75
CA GLY A 23 -8.20 9.37 4.44
C GLY A 23 -7.96 10.47 3.38
N ALA A 24 -7.02 11.38 3.62
CA ALA A 24 -6.75 12.52 2.74
C ALA A 24 -5.97 12.13 1.47
N ILE A 25 -5.63 10.85 1.31
CA ILE A 25 -4.92 10.29 0.17
C ILE A 25 -5.93 9.48 -0.68
N PRO A 26 -6.54 10.08 -1.71
CA PRO A 26 -7.49 9.36 -2.54
C PRO A 26 -6.78 8.35 -3.45
N LEU A 27 -7.53 7.32 -3.87
CA LEU A 27 -7.08 6.47 -4.97
C LEU A 27 -6.98 7.29 -6.26
N ARG A 28 -6.05 6.89 -7.13
CA ARG A 28 -5.98 7.44 -8.48
C ARG A 28 -7.28 7.11 -9.22
N THR A 29 -7.71 8.05 -10.07
CA THR A 29 -8.89 7.89 -10.92
C THR A 29 -8.87 6.57 -11.67
N GLY A 30 -9.95 5.79 -11.56
CA GLY A 30 -10.12 4.51 -12.23
C GLY A 30 -9.61 3.27 -11.47
N VAL A 31 -8.83 3.42 -10.38
CA VAL A 31 -8.32 2.28 -9.60
C VAL A 31 -9.46 1.48 -8.95
N ALA A 32 -10.42 2.15 -8.31
CA ALA A 32 -11.56 1.49 -7.69
C ALA A 32 -12.44 0.75 -8.71
N ARG A 33 -12.63 1.34 -9.92
CA ARG A 33 -13.32 0.69 -11.04
C ARG A 33 -12.59 -0.58 -11.47
N LEU A 34 -11.27 -0.49 -11.65
CA LEU A 34 -10.44 -1.62 -12.07
C LEU A 34 -10.50 -2.79 -11.07
N PHE A 35 -10.40 -2.52 -9.77
CA PHE A 35 -10.56 -3.57 -8.75
C PHE A 35 -11.94 -4.21 -8.80
N SER A 36 -13.00 -3.41 -8.95
CA SER A 36 -14.37 -3.93 -9.04
C SER A 36 -14.58 -4.80 -10.27
N GLU A 37 -14.06 -4.38 -11.44
CA GLU A 37 -14.12 -5.15 -12.69
C GLU A 37 -13.34 -6.44 -12.60
N ALA A 38 -12.12 -6.41 -12.05
CA ALA A 38 -11.30 -7.59 -11.85
C ALA A 38 -11.97 -8.62 -10.93
N ARG A 39 -12.58 -8.16 -9.82
CA ARG A 39 -13.36 -9.05 -8.93
C ARG A 39 -14.58 -9.64 -9.62
N ARG A 40 -15.33 -8.84 -10.39
CA ARG A 40 -16.48 -9.33 -11.17
C ARG A 40 -16.08 -10.35 -12.23
N ALA A 41 -14.87 -10.23 -12.77
CA ALA A 41 -14.29 -11.19 -13.72
C ALA A 41 -13.68 -12.44 -13.04
N GLY A 42 -13.73 -12.53 -11.70
CA GLY A 42 -13.16 -13.66 -10.95
C GLY A 42 -11.63 -13.68 -10.91
N LEU A 43 -10.97 -12.55 -11.16
CA LEU A 43 -9.51 -12.44 -11.10
C LEU A 43 -9.03 -12.32 -9.66
N ARG A 44 -7.92 -13.00 -9.37
CA ARG A 44 -7.20 -12.89 -8.09
C ARG A 44 -6.45 -11.56 -8.05
N LEU A 45 -6.53 -10.86 -6.93
CA LEU A 45 -5.87 -9.56 -6.74
C LEU A 45 -4.75 -9.69 -5.71
N ALA A 46 -3.67 -8.96 -5.93
CA ALA A 46 -2.57 -8.85 -4.99
C ALA A 46 -1.94 -7.45 -5.00
N ILE A 47 -1.35 -7.06 -3.87
CA ILE A 47 -0.61 -5.79 -3.71
C ILE A 47 0.87 -6.11 -3.53
N ALA A 48 1.73 -5.54 -4.37
CA ALA A 48 3.18 -5.67 -4.25
C ALA A 48 3.83 -4.29 -4.10
N THR A 49 4.24 -3.95 -2.88
CA THR A 49 4.76 -2.62 -2.52
C THR A 49 5.96 -2.70 -1.58
N THR A 50 6.84 -1.70 -1.65
CA THR A 50 8.00 -1.57 -0.77
C THR A 50 7.69 -0.78 0.51
N THR A 51 6.48 -0.25 0.63
CA THR A 51 6.02 0.44 1.85
C THR A 51 5.61 -0.56 2.94
N THR A 52 5.43 -0.10 4.17
CA THR A 52 5.08 -0.98 5.30
C THR A 52 3.66 -1.55 5.18
N PRO A 53 3.38 -2.74 5.74
CA PRO A 53 2.03 -3.32 5.77
C PRO A 53 0.98 -2.37 6.36
N ALA A 54 1.30 -1.72 7.49
CA ALA A 54 0.41 -0.76 8.15
C ALA A 54 -0.04 0.39 7.22
N ASN A 55 0.80 0.81 6.29
CA ASN A 55 0.45 1.86 5.34
C ASN A 55 -0.50 1.35 4.24
N VAL A 56 -0.39 0.08 3.86
CA VAL A 56 -1.34 -0.56 2.94
C VAL A 56 -2.70 -0.72 3.62
N ASP A 57 -2.71 -1.21 4.86
CA ASP A 57 -3.93 -1.41 5.63
C ASP A 57 -4.70 -0.10 5.78
N ALA A 58 -4.02 0.97 6.22
CA ALA A 58 -4.62 2.29 6.34
C ALA A 58 -5.13 2.81 4.98
N LEU A 59 -4.32 2.71 3.91
CA LEU A 59 -4.71 3.22 2.60
C LEU A 59 -5.96 2.50 2.06
N ILE A 60 -6.02 1.16 2.13
CA ILE A 60 -7.15 0.38 1.62
C ILE A 60 -8.39 0.61 2.49
N ALA A 61 -8.26 0.55 3.81
CA ALA A 61 -9.37 0.76 4.74
C ALA A 61 -10.01 2.15 4.56
N HIS A 62 -9.21 3.20 4.39
CA HIS A 62 -9.71 4.56 4.23
C HIS A 62 -10.21 4.90 2.83
N THR A 63 -9.80 4.17 1.78
CA THR A 63 -10.20 4.48 0.40
C THR A 63 -11.30 3.57 -0.14
N LEU A 64 -11.26 2.28 0.17
CA LEU A 64 -12.20 1.27 -0.34
C LEU A 64 -13.08 0.66 0.77
N GLY A 65 -12.81 0.98 2.03
CA GLY A 65 -13.46 0.41 3.20
C GLY A 65 -12.66 -0.74 3.81
N VAL A 66 -12.92 -1.04 5.08
CA VAL A 66 -12.22 -2.09 5.85
C VAL A 66 -12.36 -3.48 5.23
N ASP A 67 -13.51 -3.77 4.61
CA ASP A 67 -13.77 -5.06 3.96
C ASP A 67 -12.97 -5.25 2.65
N ALA A 68 -12.40 -4.17 2.12
CA ALA A 68 -11.63 -4.21 0.88
C ALA A 68 -10.26 -4.88 1.03
N LEU A 69 -9.75 -5.01 2.25
CA LEU A 69 -8.54 -5.81 2.49
C LEU A 69 -8.75 -7.27 2.10
N GLY A 70 -9.96 -7.80 2.30
CA GLY A 70 -10.32 -9.16 1.88
C GLY A 70 -10.46 -9.34 0.36
N TRP A 71 -10.29 -8.28 -0.44
CA TRP A 71 -10.29 -8.40 -1.90
C TRP A 71 -8.96 -8.91 -2.43
N PHE A 72 -7.89 -8.75 -1.66
CA PHE A 72 -6.54 -9.11 -2.05
C PHE A 72 -6.16 -10.43 -1.38
N GLU A 73 -5.74 -11.39 -2.19
CA GLU A 73 -5.29 -12.70 -1.70
C GLU A 73 -3.89 -12.61 -1.10
N VAL A 74 -3.06 -11.74 -1.65
CA VAL A 74 -1.68 -11.53 -1.22
C VAL A 74 -1.39 -10.04 -1.10
N ILE A 75 -0.86 -9.61 0.04
CA ILE A 75 -0.33 -8.26 0.25
C ILE A 75 1.16 -8.38 0.61
N GLY A 76 2.02 -8.27 -0.40
CA GLY A 76 3.46 -8.17 -0.23
C GLY A 76 3.87 -6.73 0.05
N ALA A 77 3.99 -6.36 1.33
CA ALA A 77 4.36 -5.01 1.77
C ALA A 77 5.60 -4.99 2.67
N GLY A 78 6.63 -4.21 2.31
CA GLY A 78 7.81 -3.99 3.14
C GLY A 78 8.90 -5.01 2.81
N ASN A 79 9.52 -5.63 3.82
CA ASN A 79 10.56 -6.67 3.63
C ASN A 79 9.99 -8.10 3.76
N VAL A 80 8.79 -8.36 3.24
CA VAL A 80 8.20 -9.73 3.26
C VAL A 80 9.02 -10.72 2.41
N VAL A 81 9.90 -10.21 1.55
CA VAL A 81 10.95 -10.98 0.88
C VAL A 81 12.33 -10.36 1.10
N PRO A 82 13.40 -11.17 1.20
CA PRO A 82 14.76 -10.70 1.46
C PRO A 82 15.35 -9.84 0.34
N ASN A 83 14.72 -9.76 -0.84
CA ASN A 83 15.18 -8.95 -1.97
C ASN A 83 14.12 -7.95 -2.43
N LEU A 84 14.39 -6.66 -2.22
CA LEU A 84 13.57 -5.54 -2.72
C LEU A 84 13.76 -5.31 -4.23
N LYS A 85 12.75 -4.73 -4.88
CA LYS A 85 12.82 -4.28 -6.29
C LYS A 85 14.11 -3.47 -6.51
N PRO A 86 14.84 -3.65 -7.63
CA PRO A 86 14.38 -4.15 -8.94
C PRO A 86 14.48 -5.66 -9.17
N ALA A 87 14.85 -6.45 -8.16
CA ALA A 87 14.77 -7.90 -8.25
C ALA A 87 13.30 -8.31 -8.40
N GLY A 88 12.94 -9.04 -9.46
CA GLY A 88 11.57 -9.43 -9.79
C GLY A 88 10.85 -10.33 -8.76
N THR A 89 11.48 -10.61 -7.62
CA THR A 89 11.01 -11.52 -6.57
C THR A 89 9.69 -11.10 -5.91
N PHE A 90 9.39 -9.79 -5.85
CA PHE A 90 8.11 -9.31 -5.27
C PHE A 90 6.86 -9.72 -6.05
N ILE A 91 6.99 -9.97 -7.36
CA ILE A 91 5.85 -10.29 -8.24
C ILE A 91 5.58 -11.80 -8.25
N THR A 92 6.58 -12.65 -7.99
CA THR A 92 6.47 -14.11 -8.04
C THR A 92 5.65 -14.72 -6.89
N MET A 93 5.36 -13.96 -5.82
CA MET A 93 4.52 -14.39 -4.70
C MET A 93 3.03 -14.04 -4.85
N CYS A 94 2.67 -13.27 -5.87
CA CYS A 94 1.29 -12.84 -6.15
C CYS A 94 0.59 -13.79 -7.13
#